data_AF-A0A7Y3KUC7-F1
#
_entry.id   AF-A0A7Y3KUC7-F1
#
_cell.length_a   1.000
_cell.length_b   1.000
_cell.length_c   1.000
_cell.angle_alpha   90.00
_cell.angle_beta   90.00
_cell.angle_gamma   90.00
#
_symmetry.space_group_name_H-M   'P 1'
#
loop_
_entity.id
_entity.type
_entity.pdbx_description
1 polymer ?
#
loop_
_entity_poly.entity_id
_entity_poly.type
_entity_poly.pdbx_seq_one_letter_code
_entity_poly.pdbx_strand_id
1 'polypeptide(L)' 'MATLDVRPIIAAGEEPFDWIMRTVGELNVDEDLIIIAPFEPVPLEGVLGSQGFNFDAIEIGAGDWRVTFTRIS' A
#
# COMPACT_ATOMS: atom_id res chain seq x y z
N MET A 1 -0.34 -12.85 -3.07
CA MET A 1 0.13 -11.60 -2.41
C MET A 1 0.70 -10.75 -3.51
N ALA A 2 0.23 -9.52 -3.64
CA ALA A 2 0.76 -8.54 -4.58
C ALA A 2 1.70 -7.59 -3.82
N THR A 3 2.82 -7.19 -4.43
CA THR A 3 3.73 -6.20 -3.83
C THR A 3 3.97 -5.06 -4.82
N LEU A 4 3.80 -3.83 -4.35
CA LEU A 4 4.04 -2.62 -5.12
C LEU A 4 5.03 -1.73 -4.36
N ASP A 5 6.22 -1.55 -4.96
CA ASP A 5 7.22 -0.60 -4.47
C ASP A 5 6.98 0.76 -5.12
N VAL A 6 6.51 1.72 -4.33
CA VAL A 6 6.19 3.07 -4.79
C VAL A 6 7.34 4.05 -4.57
N ARG A 7 8.45 3.63 -3.95
CA ARG A 7 9.61 4.51 -3.72
C ARG A 7 10.16 5.10 -5.03
N PRO A 8 10.34 4.34 -6.13
CA PRO A 8 10.83 4.93 -7.38
C PRO A 8 9.87 5.94 -8.00
N ILE A 9 8.55 5.71 -7.86
CA ILE A 9 7.50 6.60 -8.36
C ILE A 9 7.55 7.94 -7.62
N ILE A 10 7.58 7.88 -6.29
CA ILE A 10 7.68 9.06 -5.43
C ILE A 10 9.02 9.79 -5.65
N ALA A 11 10.13 9.06 -5.82
CA ALA A 11 11.44 9.65 -6.09
C ALA A 11 11.50 10.37 -7.45
N ALA A 12 10.68 9.95 -8.43
CA ALA A 12 10.50 10.65 -9.71
C ALA A 12 9.60 11.89 -9.61
N GLY A 13 8.99 12.15 -8.44
CA GLY A 13 8.02 13.23 -8.24
C GLY A 13 6.62 12.90 -8.75
N GLU A 14 6.33 11.62 -9.00
CA GLU A 14 5.05 11.13 -9.48
C GLU A 14 4.15 10.66 -8.33
N GLU A 15 2.83 10.66 -8.55
CA GLU A 15 1.84 10.21 -7.57
C GLU A 15 1.49 8.73 -7.78
N PRO A 16 1.70 7.84 -6.78
CA PRO A 16 1.46 6.41 -6.94
C PRO A 16 -0.01 6.00 -6.75
N PHE A 17 -0.91 6.92 -6.40
CA PHE A 17 -2.26 6.59 -5.96
C PHE A 17 -3.05 5.77 -6.99
N ASP A 18 -3.06 6.20 -8.25
CA ASP A 18 -3.77 5.49 -9.33
C ASP A 18 -3.23 4.08 -9.56
N TRP A 19 -1.91 3.88 -9.43
CA TRP A 19 -1.26 2.58 -9.57
C TRP A 19 -1.65 1.64 -8.42
N ILE A 20 -1.74 2.17 -7.21
CA ILE A 20 -2.18 1.43 -6.04
C ILE A 20 -3.64 1.02 -6.22
N MET A 21 -4.54 1.95 -6.57
CA MET A 21 -5.96 1.64 -6.77
C MET A 21 -6.19 0.62 -7.90
N ARG A 22 -5.40 0.69 -8.97
CA ARG A 22 -5.41 -0.33 -10.02
C ARG A 22 -5.03 -1.70 -9.47
N THR A 23 -3.94 -1.77 -8.72
CA THR A 23 -3.47 -3.03 -8.10
C THR A 23 -4.55 -3.59 -7.18
N VAL A 24 -5.17 -2.75 -6.35
CA VAL A 24 -6.28 -3.13 -5.45
C VAL A 24 -7.47 -3.73 -6.22
N GLY A 25 -7.82 -3.16 -7.38
CA GLY A 25 -8.88 -3.67 -8.25
C GLY A 25 -8.56 -5.01 -8.91
N GLU A 26 -7.28 -5.39 -9.00
CA GLU A 26 -6.82 -6.65 -9.58
C GLU A 26 -6.60 -7.75 -8.52
N LEU A 27 -6.71 -7.44 -7.22
CA LEU A 27 -6.51 -8.41 -6.12
C LEU A 27 -7.62 -9.47 -6.06
N ASN A 28 -7.22 -10.72 -5.83
CA ASN A 28 -8.14 -11.79 -5.47
C ASN A 28 -8.70 -11.59 -4.04
N VAL A 29 -9.78 -12.31 -3.70
CA VAL A 29 -10.44 -12.22 -2.38
C VAL A 29 -9.51 -12.60 -1.22
N ASP A 30 -8.64 -13.60 -1.42
CA ASP A 30 -7.70 -14.10 -0.39
C ASP A 30 -6.29 -13.51 -0.57
N GLU A 31 -6.17 -12.41 -1.31
CA GLU A 31 -4.87 -11.84 -1.68
C GLU A 31 -4.56 -10.55 -0.95
N ASP A 32 -3.46 -10.57 -0.19
CA ASP A 32 -2.91 -9.40 0.48
C ASP A 32 -2.16 -8.49 -0.49
N LEU A 33 -2.19 -7.19 -0.20
CA LEU A 33 -1.40 -6.16 -0.88
C LEU A 33 -0.31 -5.64 0.04
N ILE A 34 0.93 -5.62 -0.45
CA ILE A 34 2.08 -5.05 0.26
C ILE A 34 2.53 -3.79 -0.49
N ILE A 35 2.60 -2.66 0.21
CA ILE A 35 3.15 -1.41 -0.30
C ILE A 35 4.50 -1.14 0.37
N ILE A 36 5.52 -0.84 -0.43
CA ILE A 36 6.80 -0.29 0.07
C ILE A 36 6.87 1.19 -0.27
N ALA A 37 6.98 2.05 0.75
CA ALA A 37 6.95 3.51 0.61
C ALA A 37 8.10 4.17 1.41
N PRO A 38 8.55 5.37 1.03
CA PRO A 38 9.64 6.08 1.72
C PRO A 38 9.18 6.85 2.98
N PHE A 39 7.95 6.62 3.43
CA PHE A 39 7.33 7.15 4.65
C PHE A 39 6.03 6.38 4.91
N GLU A 40 5.49 6.48 6.12
CA GLU A 40 4.20 5.87 6.50
C GLU A 40 3.04 6.50 5.70
N PRO A 41 2.28 5.71 4.92
CA PRO A 41 1.25 6.23 4.03
C PRO A 41 -0.10 6.40 4.73
N VAL A 42 -0.14 7.18 5.81
CA VAL A 42 -1.34 7.41 6.66
C VAL A 42 -2.62 7.76 5.85
N PRO A 43 -2.57 8.62 4.81
CA PRO A 43 -3.77 8.88 4.00
C PRO A 43 -4.29 7.64 3.27
N LEU A 44 -3.41 6.77 2.77
CA LEU A 44 -3.77 5.54 2.06
C LEU A 44 -4.40 4.52 3.01
N GLU A 45 -3.90 4.44 4.24
CA GLU A 45 -4.46 3.59 5.30
C GLU A 45 -5.95 3.90 5.54
N GLY A 46 -6.30 5.19 5.64
CA GLY A 46 -7.69 5.62 5.78
C GLY A 46 -8.54 5.30 4.55
N VAL A 47 -7.99 5.51 3.34
CA VAL A 47 -8.70 5.22 2.08
C VAL A 47 -9.01 3.72 1.97
N LEU A 48 -8.02 2.85 2.12
CA LEU A 48 -8.23 1.41 2.01
C LEU A 48 -9.01 0.84 3.21
N GLY A 49 -8.84 1.41 4.39
CA GLY A 49 -9.69 1.15 5.55
C GLY A 49 -11.17 1.33 5.25
N SER A 50 -11.53 2.44 4.60
CA SER A 50 -12.92 2.70 4.18
C SER A 50 -13.44 1.73 3.11
N GLN A 51 -12.54 1.06 2.39
CA GLN A 51 -12.86 0.05 1.36
C GLN A 51 -12.88 -1.38 1.92
N GLY A 52 -12.83 -1.55 3.24
CA GLY A 52 -12.92 -2.87 3.88
C GLY A 52 -11.59 -3.61 3.96
N PHE A 53 -10.47 -2.89 4.02
CA PHE A 53 -9.16 -3.46 4.33
C PHE A 53 -8.77 -3.16 5.78
N ASN A 54 -8.08 -4.10 6.41
CA ASN A 54 -7.24 -3.83 7.57
C ASN A 54 -5.80 -3.60 7.10
N PHE A 55 -4.94 -3.04 7.96
CA PHE A 55 -3.53 -2.83 7.63
C PHE A 55 -2.59 -3.12 8.80
N ASP A 56 -1.35 -3.50 8.46
CA ASP A 56 -0.20 -3.56 9.36
C ASP A 56 0.95 -2.76 8.73
N ALA A 57 1.39 -1.71 9.41
CA ALA A 57 2.43 -0.80 8.94
C ALA A 57 3.66 -0.91 9.84
N ILE A 58 4.82 -1.20 9.24
CA ILE A 58 6.10 -1.31 9.94
C ILE A 58 7.20 -0.51 9.24
N GLU A 59 8.00 0.21 10.01
CA GLU A 59 9.25 0.79 9.51
C GLU A 59 10.27 -0.34 9.25
N ILE A 60 10.85 -0.36 8.06
CA ILE A 60 11.81 -1.40 7.62
C ILE A 60 13.24 -0.86 7.50
N GLY A 61 13.47 0.37 7.96
CA GLY A 61 14.77 1.04 8.03
C GLY A 61 14.95 2.12 6.96
N ALA A 62 15.89 3.04 7.20
CA ALA A 62 16.17 4.20 6.34
C ALA A 62 14.97 5.13 6.10
N GLY A 63 13.97 5.10 6.98
CA GLY A 63 12.70 5.82 6.80
C GLY A 63 11.72 5.13 5.84
N ASP A 64 12.05 3.95 5.30
CA ASP A 64 11.15 3.18 4.46
C ASP A 64 10.15 2.38 5.31
N TRP A 65 8.97 2.18 4.75
CA TRP A 65 7.85 1.49 5.37
C TRP A 65 7.37 0.34 4.49
N ARG A 66 7.00 -0.75 5.16
CA ARG A 66 6.19 -1.83 4.58
C ARG A 66 4.80 -1.74 5.19
N VAL A 67 3.78 -1.61 4.34
CA VAL A 67 2.38 -1.68 4.76
C VAL A 67 1.73 -2.87 4.10
N THR A 68 1.15 -3.76 4.90
CA THR A 68 0.41 -4.93 4.44
C THR A 68 -1.08 -4.68 4.62
N PHE A 69 -1.85 -4.68 3.54
CA PHE A 69 -3.30 -4.56 3.53
C PHE A 69 -3.94 -5.93 3.33
N THR A 70 -4.92 -6.24 4.17
CA THR A 70 -5.68 -7.50 4.13
C THR A 70 -7.17 -7.21 4.12
N ARG A 71 -7.97 -8.00 3.38
CA ARG A 71 -9.44 -7.80 3.38
C ARG A 71 -10.03 -8.16 4.74
N ILE A 72 -10.96 -7.34 5.21
CA ILE A 72 -11.79 -7.65 6.37
C ILE A 72 -12.85 -8.67 5.91
N SER A 73 -12.71 -9.90 6.37
CA SER A 73 -13.65 -11.02 6.13
C SER A 73 -14.74 -11.10 7.19
#